data_AF-A0A0B8ZRD8-F1
#
_entry.id   AF-A0A0B8ZRD8-F1
#
_cell.length_a   1.000
_cell.length_b   1.000
_cell.length_c   1.000
_cell.angle_alpha   90.00
_cell.angle_beta   90.00
_cell.angle_gamma   90.00
#
_symmetry.space_group_name_H-M   'P 1'
#
loop_
_entity.id
_entity.type
_entity.pdbx_description
1 polymer ?
#
loop_
_entity_poly.entity_id
_entity_poly.type
_entity_poly.pdbx_seq_one_letter_code
_entity_poly.pdbx_strand_id
1 'polypeptide(L)'
;MTLKLVAVCLAVSALSPTIVASPVLAAESDKAQPPLVPAEFSVPTLVEEPAFKLVPLGPELVKIDYDAYMSSIEHLQKTFTRSTSWPHAGITDAEAMADMQTEQARFALRKSFAYAVLTPDGKRERGCVYVQPSPVAGYDAVVLMWVTKAEHEAGFDKELQAWVMQWIASKWPFRKVAYPGRTISWDKWDALVPAKAH
;
A
#
# COMPACT_ATOMS: atom_id res chain seq x y z
N MET A 1 -53.40 42.60 30.26
CA MET A 1 -52.06 42.85 29.69
C MET A 1 -51.03 42.34 30.69
N THR A 2 -50.75 41.03 30.68
CA THR A 2 -49.76 40.42 31.58
C THR A 2 -49.14 39.24 30.86
N LEU A 3 -47.85 39.38 30.58
CA LEU A 3 -46.97 38.43 29.93
C LEU A 3 -46.54 37.35 30.94
N LYS A 4 -46.71 36.06 30.61
CA LYS A 4 -45.91 34.97 31.20
C LYS A 4 -45.54 33.96 30.12
N LEU A 5 -44.28 34.06 29.70
CA LEU A 5 -43.53 33.07 28.93
C LEU A 5 -43.38 31.77 29.74
N VAL A 6 -43.65 30.61 29.14
CA VAL A 6 -43.17 29.31 29.62
C VAL A 6 -42.75 28.43 28.43
N ALA A 7 -41.44 28.12 28.43
CA ALA A 7 -40.74 26.92 28.00
C ALA A 7 -41.05 26.23 26.65
N VAL A 8 -40.16 26.51 25.70
CA VAL A 8 -39.25 25.56 25.01
C VAL A 8 -39.61 24.07 25.05
N CYS A 9 -39.84 23.49 23.87
CA CYS A 9 -39.47 22.11 23.56
C CYS A 9 -39.07 22.04 22.08
N LEU A 10 -37.76 22.14 21.81
CA LEU A 10 -37.16 21.93 20.48
C LEU A 10 -37.08 20.42 20.21
N ALA A 11 -37.90 19.94 19.28
CA ALA A 11 -37.79 18.58 18.76
C ALA A 11 -36.57 18.51 17.82
N VAL A 12 -35.48 17.90 18.29
CA VAL A 12 -34.30 17.61 17.46
C VAL A 12 -34.64 16.38 16.62
N SER A 13 -34.89 16.59 15.33
CA SER A 13 -34.99 15.50 14.35
C SER A 13 -33.58 14.98 14.06
N ALA A 14 -33.29 13.75 14.51
CA ALA A 14 -32.06 13.06 14.17
C ALA A 14 -32.13 12.55 12.72
N LEU A 15 -31.56 13.32 11.79
CA LEU A 15 -31.25 12.85 10.45
C LEU A 15 -29.96 12.04 10.54
N SER A 16 -30.07 10.73 10.31
CA SER A 16 -28.95 9.81 10.16
C SER A 16 -28.02 10.29 9.04
N PRO A 17 -26.71 10.48 9.28
CA PRO A 17 -25.78 10.64 8.19
C PRO A 17 -25.58 9.28 7.53
N THR A 18 -26.02 9.20 6.27
CA THR A 18 -25.58 8.18 5.30
C THR A 18 -24.06 8.12 5.32
N ILE A 19 -23.51 6.93 5.60
CA ILE A 19 -22.09 6.66 5.47
C ILE A 19 -21.76 6.76 3.97
N VAL A 20 -21.14 7.88 3.59
CA VAL A 20 -20.51 8.04 2.29
C VAL A 20 -19.29 7.13 2.29
N ALA A 21 -19.21 6.24 1.28
CA ALA A 21 -18.07 5.37 1.04
C ALA A 21 -16.76 6.15 1.15
N SER A 22 -15.84 5.68 2.01
CA SER A 22 -14.54 6.32 2.19
C SER A 22 -13.58 5.92 1.08
N PRO A 23 -12.83 6.87 0.47
CA PRO A 23 -11.91 6.59 -0.61
C PRO A 23 -10.56 6.14 -0.03
N VAL A 24 -10.21 4.86 -0.20
CA VAL A 24 -8.84 4.39 0.01
C VAL A 24 -8.06 4.67 -1.28
N LEU A 25 -7.23 5.72 -1.22
CA LEU A 25 -6.10 5.98 -2.12
C LEU A 25 -6.32 5.83 -3.65
N ALA A 26 -7.32 6.51 -4.20
CA ALA A 26 -7.36 6.81 -5.63
C ALA A 26 -7.92 8.22 -5.88
N ALA A 27 -7.06 9.21 -5.74
CA ALA A 27 -7.27 10.52 -6.37
C ALA A 27 -5.89 11.09 -6.67
N GLU A 28 -5.29 10.61 -7.76
CA GLU A 28 -4.17 11.30 -8.39
C GLU A 28 -4.70 12.04 -9.62
N SER A 29 -4.22 13.29 -9.72
CA SER A 29 -4.41 14.25 -10.79
C SER A 29 -4.52 13.63 -12.20
N ASP A 30 -5.50 14.11 -12.96
CA ASP A 30 -5.80 13.81 -14.36
C ASP A 30 -4.70 14.23 -15.37
N LYS A 31 -3.44 14.37 -14.94
CA LYS A 31 -2.29 14.44 -15.82
C LYS A 31 -1.73 13.05 -16.00
N ALA A 32 -1.66 12.59 -17.25
CA ALA A 32 -0.99 11.35 -17.61
C ALA A 32 0.46 11.38 -17.09
N GLN A 33 0.72 10.72 -15.95
CA GLN A 33 2.07 10.54 -15.44
C GLN A 33 2.86 9.67 -16.42
N PRO A 34 4.11 10.01 -16.73
CA PRO A 34 4.96 9.16 -17.55
C PRO A 34 5.21 7.82 -16.87
N PRO A 35 5.52 6.75 -17.62
CA PRO A 35 5.95 5.47 -17.06
C PRO A 35 7.10 5.65 -16.05
N LEU A 36 7.09 4.88 -14.96
CA LEU A 36 8.10 4.94 -13.90
C LEU A 36 9.49 4.52 -14.38
N VAL A 37 9.56 3.69 -15.42
CA VAL A 37 10.80 3.11 -15.96
C VAL A 37 10.81 3.22 -17.49
N PRO A 38 12.00 3.36 -18.12
CA PRO A 38 12.15 3.46 -19.57
C PRO A 38 11.48 2.31 -20.32
N ALA A 39 11.00 2.52 -21.54
CA ALA A 39 10.24 1.50 -22.28
C ALA A 39 11.04 0.20 -22.51
N GLU A 40 12.35 0.32 -22.68
CA GLU A 40 13.31 -0.77 -22.88
C GLU A 40 13.62 -1.56 -21.60
N PHE A 41 13.27 -1.03 -20.43
CA PHE A 41 13.51 -1.73 -19.17
C PHE A 41 12.58 -2.94 -19.04
N SER A 42 13.17 -4.14 -18.99
CA SER A 42 12.44 -5.38 -18.74
C SER A 42 12.10 -5.49 -17.25
N VAL A 43 10.85 -5.14 -16.92
CA VAL A 43 10.33 -5.24 -15.56
C VAL A 43 10.25 -6.73 -15.18
N PRO A 44 10.84 -7.16 -14.05
CA PRO A 44 10.76 -8.55 -13.63
C PRO A 44 9.31 -8.98 -13.42
N THR A 45 8.91 -10.13 -13.96
CA THR A 45 7.59 -10.75 -13.71
C THR A 45 7.69 -12.04 -12.90
N LEU A 46 8.92 -12.50 -12.64
CA LEU A 46 9.25 -13.56 -11.71
C LEU A 46 10.68 -13.32 -11.22
N VAL A 47 10.88 -13.40 -9.91
CA VAL A 47 12.21 -13.49 -9.29
C VAL A 47 12.18 -14.68 -8.34
N GLU A 48 13.08 -15.64 -8.54
CA GLU A 48 13.18 -16.83 -7.69
C GLU A 48 14.41 -16.76 -6.81
N GLU A 49 14.19 -16.91 -5.51
CA GLU A 49 15.23 -17.01 -4.49
C GLU A 49 15.03 -18.33 -3.71
N PRO A 50 16.06 -18.85 -3.04
CA PRO A 50 15.92 -20.10 -2.27
C PRO A 50 14.81 -20.06 -1.21
N ALA A 51 14.57 -18.89 -0.61
CA ALA A 51 13.63 -18.73 0.50
C ALA A 51 12.26 -18.14 0.10
N PHE A 52 12.13 -17.55 -1.10
CA PHE A 52 10.90 -16.91 -1.55
C PHE A 52 10.92 -16.68 -3.06
N LYS A 53 9.79 -16.25 -3.62
CA LYS A 53 9.74 -15.70 -4.98
C LYS A 53 8.93 -14.41 -5.01
N LEU A 54 9.26 -13.50 -5.92
CA LEU A 54 8.45 -12.33 -6.23
C LEU A 54 7.68 -12.57 -7.51
N VAL A 55 6.37 -12.32 -7.47
CA VAL A 55 5.49 -12.31 -8.64
C VAL A 55 4.60 -11.06 -8.59
N PRO A 56 4.25 -10.45 -9.73
CA PRO A 56 3.33 -9.31 -9.76
C PRO A 56 1.99 -9.63 -9.08
N LEU A 57 1.49 -8.68 -8.29
CA LEU A 57 0.13 -8.78 -7.76
C LEU A 57 -0.90 -8.69 -8.90
N GLY A 58 -1.97 -9.47 -8.76
CA GLY A 58 -3.06 -9.54 -9.73
C GLY A 58 -4.16 -10.49 -9.29
N PRO A 59 -5.28 -10.57 -10.04
CA PRO A 59 -6.47 -11.31 -9.65
C PRO A 59 -6.23 -12.77 -9.25
N GLU A 60 -5.22 -13.43 -9.82
CA GLU A 60 -4.85 -14.82 -9.51
C GLU A 60 -4.36 -15.01 -8.07
N LEU A 61 -3.84 -13.96 -7.44
CA LEU A 61 -3.30 -13.99 -6.07
C LEU A 61 -4.26 -13.43 -5.02
N VAL A 62 -5.45 -12.95 -5.40
CA VAL A 62 -6.37 -12.23 -4.51
C VAL A 62 -6.60 -12.94 -3.18
N LYS A 63 -6.82 -14.27 -3.20
CA LYS A 63 -7.06 -15.02 -1.98
C LYS A 63 -5.79 -15.14 -1.13
N ILE A 64 -4.64 -15.35 -1.77
CA ILE A 64 -3.35 -15.55 -1.09
C ILE A 64 -2.94 -14.25 -0.38
N ASP A 65 -3.07 -13.10 -1.07
CA ASP A 65 -2.80 -11.77 -0.52
C ASP A 65 -3.80 -11.40 0.59
N TYR A 66 -5.10 -11.62 0.35
CA TYR A 66 -6.14 -11.41 1.34
C TYR A 66 -5.87 -12.16 2.65
N ASP A 67 -5.59 -13.47 2.55
CA ASP A 67 -5.28 -14.29 3.71
C ASP A 67 -4.02 -13.75 4.45
N ALA A 68 -3.03 -13.25 3.71
CA ALA A 68 -1.79 -12.71 4.27
C ALA A 68 -2.03 -11.42 5.06
N TYR A 69 -2.62 -10.37 4.48
CA TYR A 69 -2.81 -9.12 5.22
C TYR A 69 -3.89 -9.24 6.31
N MET A 70 -4.92 -10.08 6.13
CA MET A 70 -5.95 -10.30 7.15
C MET A 70 -5.41 -11.02 8.39
N SER A 71 -4.42 -11.88 8.23
CA SER A 71 -3.73 -12.50 9.38
C SER A 71 -2.93 -11.50 10.23
N SER A 72 -2.71 -10.28 9.73
CA SER A 72 -1.69 -9.37 10.22
C SER A 72 -2.20 -7.94 10.46
N ILE A 73 -3.51 -7.76 10.64
CA ILE A 73 -4.13 -6.43 10.67
C ILE A 73 -3.44 -5.45 11.62
N GLU A 74 -3.42 -5.73 12.92
CA GLU A 74 -2.82 -4.81 13.89
C GLU A 74 -1.33 -4.57 13.63
N HIS A 75 -0.62 -5.61 13.16
CA HIS A 75 0.80 -5.52 12.87
C HIS A 75 1.05 -4.53 11.72
N LEU A 76 0.32 -4.67 10.61
CA LEU A 76 0.43 -3.82 9.44
C LEU A 76 -0.02 -2.38 9.71
N GLN A 77 -1.08 -2.21 10.49
CA GLN A 77 -1.52 -0.88 10.94
C GLN A 77 -0.44 -0.14 11.74
N LYS A 78 0.30 -0.85 12.60
CA LYS A 78 1.36 -0.28 13.45
C LYS A 78 2.67 -0.05 12.70
N THR A 79 3.04 -0.94 11.80
CA THR A 79 4.39 -0.97 11.21
C THR A 79 4.46 -0.43 9.78
N PHE A 80 3.37 -0.57 9.02
CA PHE A 80 3.35 -0.27 7.59
C PHE A 80 2.49 0.97 7.27
N THR A 81 1.17 0.91 7.51
CA THR A 81 0.27 1.98 7.06
C THR A 81 0.19 3.16 8.00
N ARG A 82 0.48 2.96 9.30
CA ARG A 82 0.34 3.98 10.35
C ARG A 82 -1.08 4.56 10.41
N SER A 83 -2.06 3.75 10.02
CA SER A 83 -3.47 4.08 9.94
C SER A 83 -4.29 2.84 10.22
N THR A 84 -5.51 3.00 10.70
CA THR A 84 -6.48 1.90 10.86
C THR A 84 -7.37 1.71 9.63
N SER A 85 -7.20 2.53 8.60
CA SER A 85 -7.98 2.44 7.35
C SER A 85 -7.61 1.23 6.50
N TRP A 86 -6.41 0.68 6.65
CA TRP A 86 -6.03 -0.58 6.02
C TRP A 86 -4.90 -1.29 6.80
N PRO A 87 -4.92 -2.64 6.84
CA PRO A 87 -6.08 -3.48 6.51
C PRO A 87 -7.13 -3.39 7.64
N HIS A 88 -8.35 -3.86 7.41
CA HIS A 88 -9.38 -3.95 8.45
C HIS A 88 -10.33 -5.12 8.19
N ALA A 89 -10.97 -5.64 9.24
CA ALA A 89 -11.81 -6.85 9.15
C ALA A 89 -13.01 -6.73 8.20
N GLY A 90 -13.42 -5.51 7.83
CA GLY A 90 -14.53 -5.26 6.92
C GLY A 90 -14.21 -5.25 5.43
N ILE A 91 -12.97 -5.57 4.99
CA ILE A 91 -12.67 -5.61 3.54
C ILE A 91 -13.39 -6.81 2.93
N THR A 92 -14.20 -6.54 1.92
CA THR A 92 -14.96 -7.53 1.17
C THR A 92 -14.11 -8.19 0.08
N ASP A 93 -14.51 -9.38 -0.35
CA ASP A 93 -13.87 -10.08 -1.49
C ASP A 93 -13.87 -9.21 -2.76
N ALA A 94 -14.92 -8.42 -2.96
CA ALA A 94 -15.05 -7.52 -4.11
C ALA A 94 -14.04 -6.36 -4.05
N GLU A 95 -13.83 -5.76 -2.87
CA GLU A 95 -12.81 -4.73 -2.67
C GLU A 95 -11.41 -5.30 -2.85
N ALA A 96 -11.14 -6.48 -2.30
CA ALA A 96 -9.85 -7.17 -2.47
C ALA A 96 -9.56 -7.49 -3.94
N MET A 97 -10.56 -7.98 -4.68
CA MET A 97 -10.44 -8.22 -6.12
C MET A 97 -10.20 -6.93 -6.90
N ALA A 98 -10.91 -5.85 -6.57
CA ALA A 98 -10.75 -4.56 -7.22
C ALA A 98 -9.34 -3.97 -6.99
N ASP A 99 -8.76 -4.15 -5.81
CA ASP A 99 -7.38 -3.77 -5.52
C ASP A 99 -6.39 -4.55 -6.41
N MET A 100 -6.55 -5.87 -6.51
CA MET A 100 -5.72 -6.71 -7.38
C MET A 100 -5.82 -6.36 -8.87
N GLN A 101 -7.02 -6.03 -9.35
CA GLN A 101 -7.22 -5.55 -10.72
C GLN A 101 -6.54 -4.18 -10.93
N THR A 102 -6.60 -3.31 -9.92
CA THR A 102 -5.92 -2.02 -9.94
C THR A 102 -4.41 -2.19 -10.00
N GLU A 103 -3.83 -3.09 -9.20
CA GLU A 103 -2.38 -3.36 -9.24
C GLU A 103 -1.94 -3.95 -10.57
N GLN A 104 -2.69 -4.91 -11.12
CA GLN A 104 -2.41 -5.47 -12.44
C GLN A 104 -2.44 -4.38 -13.53
N ALA A 105 -3.42 -3.48 -13.49
CA ALA A 105 -3.51 -2.38 -14.44
C ALA A 105 -2.34 -1.39 -14.28
N ARG A 106 -1.97 -1.02 -13.05
CA ARG A 106 -0.82 -0.14 -12.77
C ARG A 106 0.49 -0.77 -13.26
N PHE A 107 0.66 -2.07 -13.07
CA PHE A 107 1.82 -2.82 -13.54
C PHE A 107 1.91 -2.81 -15.07
N ALA A 108 0.81 -3.14 -15.76
CA ALA A 108 0.75 -3.15 -17.22
C ALA A 108 1.01 -1.75 -17.82
N LEU A 109 0.51 -0.70 -17.16
CA LEU A 109 0.75 0.69 -17.55
C LEU A 109 2.10 1.23 -17.10
N ARG A 110 2.93 0.42 -16.43
CA ARG A 110 4.25 0.82 -15.89
C ARG A 110 4.18 2.05 -14.97
N LYS A 111 3.06 2.23 -14.28
CA LYS A 111 2.85 3.33 -13.32
C LYS A 111 3.45 3.01 -11.96
N SER A 112 3.28 1.76 -11.52
CA SER A 112 3.89 1.21 -10.32
C SER A 112 3.99 -0.30 -10.45
N PHE A 113 4.82 -0.92 -9.61
CA PHE A 113 5.04 -2.36 -9.61
C PHE A 113 4.84 -2.90 -8.20
N ALA A 114 3.79 -3.67 -8.01
CA ALA A 114 3.48 -4.36 -6.76
C ALA A 114 3.76 -5.86 -6.93
N TYR A 115 4.50 -6.43 -5.98
CA TYR A 115 4.91 -7.83 -6.00
C TYR A 115 4.47 -8.52 -4.71
N ALA A 116 3.82 -9.67 -4.85
CA ALA A 116 3.68 -10.61 -3.76
C ALA A 116 5.01 -11.30 -3.50
N VAL A 117 5.43 -11.36 -2.23
CA VAL A 117 6.57 -12.15 -1.76
C VAL A 117 6.03 -13.49 -1.30
N LEU A 118 6.05 -14.48 -2.20
CA LEU A 118 5.52 -15.79 -1.94
C LEU A 118 6.57 -16.71 -1.32
N THR A 119 6.10 -17.69 -0.55
CA THR A 119 6.84 -18.93 -0.30
C THR A 119 7.31 -19.57 -1.62
N PRO A 120 8.40 -20.35 -1.64
CA PRO A 120 8.93 -20.94 -2.88
C PRO A 120 7.88 -21.77 -3.64
N ASP A 121 7.06 -22.54 -2.91
CA ASP A 121 5.97 -23.34 -3.48
C ASP A 121 4.76 -22.50 -3.94
N GLY A 122 4.74 -21.20 -3.66
CA GLY A 122 3.71 -20.26 -4.09
C GLY A 122 2.40 -20.36 -3.31
N LYS A 123 2.31 -21.19 -2.27
CA LYS A 123 1.03 -21.45 -1.60
C LYS A 123 0.61 -20.39 -0.59
N ARG A 124 1.56 -19.59 -0.13
CA ARG A 124 1.33 -18.57 0.89
C ARG A 124 2.18 -17.36 0.63
N GLU A 125 1.59 -16.19 0.84
CA GLU A 125 2.29 -14.92 0.81
C GLU A 125 2.89 -14.60 2.18
N ARG A 126 4.14 -14.13 2.11
CA ARG A 126 4.95 -13.76 3.26
C ARG A 126 4.91 -12.26 3.48
N GLY A 127 4.63 -11.48 2.44
CA GLY A 127 4.68 -10.03 2.42
C GLY A 127 4.53 -9.46 1.01
N CYS A 128 4.64 -8.14 0.87
CA CYS A 128 4.65 -7.46 -0.43
C CYS A 128 5.83 -6.51 -0.57
N VAL A 129 6.18 -6.21 -1.82
CA VAL A 129 7.12 -5.15 -2.20
C VAL A 129 6.46 -4.26 -3.25
N TYR A 130 6.48 -2.95 -3.03
CA TYR A 130 5.94 -1.95 -3.96
C TYR A 130 7.06 -1.04 -4.43
N VAL A 131 7.14 -0.82 -5.73
CA VAL A 131 8.03 0.13 -6.38
C VAL A 131 7.16 1.18 -7.08
N GLN A 132 7.18 2.41 -6.58
CA GLN A 132 6.26 3.47 -6.96
C GLN A 132 6.99 4.79 -7.27
N PRO A 133 6.40 5.70 -8.07
CA PRO A 133 6.92 7.04 -8.24
C PRO A 133 7.06 7.76 -6.90
N SER A 134 8.11 8.56 -6.73
CA SER A 134 8.25 9.34 -5.50
C SER A 134 7.41 10.61 -5.55
N PRO A 135 6.62 10.93 -4.50
CA PRO A 135 6.01 12.24 -4.34
C PRO A 135 7.01 13.30 -3.84
N VAL A 136 8.22 12.89 -3.44
CA VAL A 136 9.26 13.77 -2.90
C VAL A 136 10.30 14.06 -3.97
N ALA A 137 10.50 15.36 -4.25
CA ALA A 137 11.47 15.79 -5.25
C ALA A 137 12.89 15.26 -4.95
N GLY A 138 13.59 14.84 -6.00
CA GLY A 138 14.95 14.35 -5.93
C GLY A 138 15.10 12.86 -5.59
N TYR A 139 14.00 12.11 -5.43
CA TYR A 139 13.98 10.65 -5.48
C TYR A 139 13.32 10.18 -6.77
N ASP A 140 13.88 9.15 -7.41
CA ASP A 140 13.33 8.58 -8.63
C ASP A 140 12.15 7.65 -8.31
N ALA A 141 12.25 6.93 -7.19
CA ALA A 141 11.23 5.99 -6.73
C ALA A 141 11.15 5.92 -5.21
N VAL A 142 10.02 5.42 -4.72
CA VAL A 142 9.81 4.97 -3.35
C VAL A 142 9.61 3.47 -3.38
N VAL A 143 10.29 2.77 -2.47
CA VAL A 143 10.08 1.34 -2.25
C VAL A 143 9.50 1.11 -0.88
N LEU A 144 8.31 0.50 -0.86
CA LEU A 144 7.58 0.12 0.33
C LEU A 144 7.56 -1.39 0.45
N MET A 145 7.59 -1.92 1.66
CA MET A 145 7.49 -3.36 1.88
C MET A 145 6.89 -3.66 3.25
N TRP A 146 6.13 -4.74 3.32
CA TRP A 146 5.64 -5.31 4.56
C TRP A 146 5.77 -6.83 4.51
N VAL A 147 5.79 -7.45 5.69
CA VAL A 147 5.64 -8.90 5.84
C VAL A 147 4.51 -9.19 6.81
N THR A 148 3.96 -10.39 6.76
CA THR A 148 2.99 -10.84 7.77
C THR A 148 3.62 -10.83 9.16
N LYS A 149 2.79 -10.72 10.20
CA LYS A 149 3.25 -10.76 11.60
C LYS A 149 4.11 -11.99 11.88
N ALA A 150 3.70 -13.15 11.39
CA ALA A 150 4.42 -14.40 11.59
C ALA A 150 5.83 -14.37 10.97
N GLU A 151 5.97 -13.81 9.77
CA GLU A 151 7.24 -13.70 9.07
C GLU A 151 8.14 -12.63 9.69
N HIS A 152 7.56 -11.54 10.20
CA HIS A 152 8.28 -10.55 11.00
C HIS A 152 8.84 -11.19 12.29
N GLU A 153 8.03 -11.94 13.03
CA GLU A 153 8.44 -12.65 14.26
C GLU A 153 9.50 -13.72 13.99
N ALA A 154 9.49 -14.32 12.80
CA ALA A 154 10.52 -15.24 12.33
C ALA A 154 11.82 -14.55 11.87
N GLY A 155 11.87 -13.21 11.84
CA GLY A 155 13.05 -12.44 11.44
C GLY A 155 13.19 -12.18 9.94
N PHE A 156 12.24 -12.66 9.11
CA PHE A 156 12.31 -12.56 7.66
C PHE A 156 12.25 -11.11 7.15
N ASP A 157 11.58 -10.20 7.88
CA ASP A 157 11.46 -8.79 7.49
C ASP A 157 12.82 -8.12 7.23
N LYS A 158 13.83 -8.40 8.07
CA LYS A 158 15.19 -7.86 7.92
C LYS A 158 15.91 -8.48 6.72
N GLU A 159 15.71 -9.76 6.47
CA GLU A 159 16.29 -10.47 5.34
C GLU A 159 15.71 -9.94 4.02
N LEU A 160 14.38 -9.79 3.96
CA LEU A 160 13.69 -9.22 2.81
C LEU A 160 14.13 -7.77 2.57
N GLN A 161 14.24 -6.95 3.61
CA GLN A 161 14.71 -5.57 3.47
C GLN A 161 16.11 -5.50 2.82
N ALA A 162 17.07 -6.26 3.35
CA ALA A 162 18.43 -6.27 2.83
C ALA A 162 18.46 -6.73 1.36
N TRP A 163 17.72 -7.80 1.05
CA TRP A 163 17.63 -8.32 -0.30
C TRP A 163 16.96 -7.33 -1.27
N VAL A 164 15.83 -6.72 -0.91
CA VAL A 164 15.11 -5.76 -1.76
C VAL A 164 16.00 -4.55 -2.06
N MET A 165 16.72 -4.03 -1.07
CA MET A 165 17.65 -2.92 -1.29
C MET A 165 18.74 -3.28 -2.31
N GLN A 166 19.32 -4.48 -2.21
CA GLN A 166 20.32 -4.96 -3.17
C GLN A 166 19.71 -5.21 -4.56
N TRP A 167 18.53 -5.80 -4.63
CA TRP A 167 17.81 -6.08 -5.87
C TRP A 167 17.47 -4.79 -6.61
N ILE A 168 16.92 -3.79 -5.92
CA ILE A 168 16.66 -2.46 -6.49
C ILE A 168 17.95 -1.82 -6.99
N ALA A 169 19.01 -1.79 -6.18
CA ALA A 169 20.29 -1.17 -6.56
C ALA A 169 20.98 -1.84 -7.75
N SER A 170 20.78 -3.15 -7.95
CA SER A 170 21.49 -3.92 -8.99
C SER A 170 20.68 -4.19 -10.25
N LYS A 171 19.34 -4.20 -10.16
CA LYS A 171 18.45 -4.60 -11.26
C LYS A 171 17.57 -3.47 -11.76
N TRP A 172 17.35 -2.41 -11.00
CA TRP A 172 16.44 -1.33 -11.39
C TRP A 172 17.21 -0.10 -11.89
N PRO A 173 16.61 0.73 -12.76
CA PRO A 173 17.32 1.84 -13.42
C PRO A 173 17.40 3.11 -12.55
N PHE A 174 16.99 3.04 -11.28
CA PHE A 174 16.91 4.21 -10.41
C PHE A 174 18.28 4.60 -9.88
N ARG A 175 18.54 5.91 -9.83
CA ARG A 175 19.74 6.49 -9.22
C ARG A 175 19.56 6.76 -7.74
N LYS A 176 18.35 7.19 -7.33
CA LYS A 176 18.04 7.49 -5.93
C LYS A 176 16.67 6.97 -5.54
N VAL A 177 16.64 6.08 -4.55
CA VAL A 177 15.42 5.44 -4.06
C VAL A 177 15.24 5.75 -2.58
N ALA A 178 14.00 6.06 -2.20
CA ALA A 178 13.61 6.20 -0.80
C ALA A 178 13.04 4.89 -0.27
N TYR A 179 13.33 4.57 1.00
CA TYR A 179 12.74 3.44 1.72
C TYR A 179 12.10 3.93 3.05
N PRO A 180 10.94 4.60 2.98
CA PRO A 180 10.20 5.07 4.15
C PRO A 180 9.82 3.93 5.08
N GLY A 181 9.86 4.19 6.39
CA GLY A 181 9.65 3.16 7.42
C GLY A 181 10.82 2.19 7.58
N ARG A 182 11.85 2.30 6.74
CA ARG A 182 13.05 1.45 6.75
C ARG A 182 14.29 2.29 7.05
N THR A 183 14.95 2.83 6.02
CA THR A 183 16.15 3.67 6.17
C THR A 183 15.82 5.13 6.45
N ILE A 184 14.59 5.56 6.14
CA ILE A 184 14.04 6.87 6.46
C ILE A 184 12.88 6.65 7.41
N SER A 185 12.95 7.22 8.63
CA SER A 185 11.83 7.12 9.56
C SER A 185 10.60 7.79 8.97
N TRP A 186 9.45 7.27 9.33
CA TRP A 186 8.16 7.71 8.86
C TRP A 186 7.90 9.21 9.09
N ASP A 187 8.21 9.73 10.27
CA ASP A 187 8.10 11.16 10.57
C ASP A 187 8.98 12.03 9.66
N LYS A 188 10.20 11.57 9.36
CA LYS A 188 11.11 12.28 8.45
C LYS A 188 10.60 12.23 7.02
N TRP A 189 10.01 11.11 6.60
CA TRP A 189 9.47 10.97 5.26
C TRP A 189 8.24 11.88 5.07
N ASP A 190 7.29 11.85 5.99
CA ASP A 190 6.06 12.65 5.88
C ASP A 190 6.35 14.16 5.87
N ALA A 191 7.37 14.61 6.60
CA ALA A 191 7.81 16.00 6.58
C ALA A 191 8.37 16.46 5.20
N LEU A 192 8.74 15.51 4.32
CA LEU A 192 9.21 15.79 2.96
C LEU A 192 8.09 15.74 1.92
N VAL A 193 6.98 15.05 2.22
CA VAL A 193 5.86 14.90 1.29
C VAL A 193 5.15 16.25 1.16
N PRO A 194 5.03 16.81 -0.07
CA PRO A 194 4.31 18.06 -0.26
C PRO A 194 2.87 17.93 0.24
N ALA A 195 2.38 18.95 0.93
CA ALA A 195 0.96 19.02 1.30
C ALA A 195 0.11 18.90 0.03
N LYS A 196 -0.94 18.07 0.06
CA LYS A 196 -1.87 17.98 -1.06
C LYS A 196 -2.45 19.38 -1.32
N ALA A 197 -2.28 19.90 -2.53
CA ALA A 197 -3.01 21.08 -2.96
C ALA A 197 -4.51 20.74 -2.94
N HIS A 198 -5.29 21.50 -2.18
CA HIS A 198 -6.74 21.37 -2.08
C HIS A 198 -7.44 21.87 -3.35
#